data_AF-A0A084DGG5-F1
#
_entry.id   AF-A0A084DGG5-F1
#
_cell.length_a   1.000
_cell.length_b   1.000
_cell.length_c   1.000
_cell.angle_alpha   90.00
_cell.angle_beta   90.00
_cell.angle_gamma   90.00
#
_symmetry.space_group_name_H-M   'P 1'
#
loop_
_entity.id
_entity.type
_entity.pdbx_description
1 polymer ?
#
loop_
_entity_poly.entity_id
_entity_poly.type
_entity_poly.pdbx_seq_one_letter_code
_entity_poly.pdbx_strand_id
1 'polypeptide(L)'
;MTKTPTKVGTIRAAILNPLAGWRHEFVPMPEWGGETVAVREPLLEDRAFWLEPLRLAAGVEPGDDEATARAKYARVSAEEHKLASARLFVRVLYVETSAGWRREFEDGEATEVASAYGAAHDRIVNKAIELGNLKADAEDDGKKPSAETPISDSN
;
A
#
# COMPACT_ATOMS: atom_id res chain seq x y z
N MET A 1 -29.37 30.76 -16.80
CA MET A 1 -29.52 29.79 -15.71
C MET A 1 -28.88 28.48 -16.15
N THR A 2 -27.62 28.25 -15.78
CA THR A 2 -26.93 26.98 -16.00
C THR A 2 -27.47 25.97 -15.00
N LYS A 3 -28.11 24.91 -15.51
CA LYS A 3 -28.62 23.80 -14.71
C LYS A 3 -27.42 23.12 -14.05
N THR A 4 -27.22 23.29 -12.75
CA THR A 4 -26.24 22.52 -11.98
C THR A 4 -26.63 21.04 -12.09
N PRO A 5 -25.78 20.17 -12.66
CA PRO A 5 -26.12 18.75 -12.79
C PRO A 5 -26.34 18.17 -11.39
N THR A 6 -27.44 17.44 -11.25
CA THR A 6 -27.92 16.85 -10.00
C THR A 6 -26.87 15.90 -9.42
N LYS A 7 -26.48 16.10 -8.15
CA LYS A 7 -25.44 15.39 -7.37
C LYS A 7 -25.50 13.84 -7.33
N VAL A 8 -26.51 13.22 -7.91
CA VAL A 8 -26.86 11.78 -7.71
C VAL A 8 -25.84 10.82 -8.35
N GLY A 9 -24.99 11.27 -9.28
CA GLY A 9 -23.88 10.45 -9.81
C GLY A 9 -22.51 10.72 -9.14
N THR A 10 -22.30 11.94 -8.67
CA THR A 10 -20.98 12.42 -8.22
C THR A 10 -20.53 11.78 -6.92
N ILE A 11 -21.44 11.63 -5.95
CA ILE A 11 -21.12 11.00 -4.66
C ILE A 11 -20.86 9.51 -4.83
N ARG A 12 -21.68 8.81 -5.63
CA ARG A 12 -21.46 7.38 -5.91
C ARG A 12 -20.11 7.15 -6.58
N ALA A 13 -19.75 7.97 -7.57
CA ALA A 13 -18.45 7.88 -8.23
C ALA A 13 -17.28 8.14 -7.25
N ALA A 14 -17.41 9.11 -6.36
CA ALA A 14 -16.41 9.37 -5.32
C ALA A 14 -16.27 8.18 -4.34
N ILE A 15 -17.39 7.60 -3.89
CA ILE A 15 -17.38 6.43 -2.98
C ILE A 15 -16.76 5.19 -3.64
N LEU A 16 -16.98 4.99 -4.94
CA LEU A 16 -16.46 3.84 -5.67
C LEU A 16 -15.02 4.03 -6.19
N ASN A 17 -14.44 5.22 -6.03
CA ASN A 17 -13.04 5.44 -6.39
C ASN A 17 -12.14 4.75 -5.35
N PRO A 18 -11.31 3.77 -5.74
CA PRO A 18 -10.50 3.01 -4.80
C PRO A 18 -9.42 3.85 -4.09
N LEU A 19 -9.14 5.07 -4.56
CA LEU A 19 -8.21 6.00 -3.94
C LEU A 19 -8.89 6.95 -2.93
N ALA A 20 -10.22 7.15 -3.01
CA ALA A 20 -10.88 8.22 -2.27
C ALA A 20 -10.91 8.01 -0.74
N GLY A 21 -10.85 6.76 -0.29
CA GLY A 21 -10.89 6.40 1.14
C GLY A 21 -9.51 6.27 1.80
N TRP A 22 -8.42 6.44 1.04
CA TRP A 22 -7.09 6.05 1.49
C TRP A 22 -6.03 7.07 1.09
N ARG A 23 -4.97 7.18 1.87
CA ARG A 23 -3.80 7.99 1.51
C ARG A 23 -3.21 7.48 0.21
N HIS A 24 -2.97 8.40 -0.71
CA HIS A 24 -2.35 8.10 -2.00
C HIS A 24 -1.54 9.29 -2.50
N GLU A 25 -0.56 9.02 -3.35
CA GLU A 25 0.24 10.03 -4.04
C GLU A 25 0.36 9.70 -5.53
N PHE A 26 0.42 10.73 -6.36
CA PHE A 26 0.70 10.59 -7.78
C PHE A 26 2.22 10.65 -8.01
N VAL A 27 2.75 9.61 -8.63
CA VAL A 27 4.19 9.43 -8.85
C VAL A 27 4.46 9.45 -10.36
N PRO A 28 5.26 10.39 -10.87
CA PRO A 28 5.70 10.37 -12.26
C PRO A 28 6.71 9.23 -12.47
N MET A 29 6.58 8.51 -13.59
CA MET A 29 7.38 7.33 -13.93
C MET A 29 8.06 7.52 -15.30
N PRO A 30 9.20 8.25 -15.36
CA PRO A 30 10.00 8.38 -16.58
C PRO A 30 10.38 7.03 -17.22
N GLU A 31 10.61 6.01 -16.40
CA GLU A 31 10.98 4.66 -16.81
C GLU A 31 9.85 3.93 -17.55
N TRP A 32 8.61 4.40 -17.42
CA TRP A 32 7.41 3.81 -18.02
C TRP A 32 6.76 4.76 -19.02
N GLY A 33 7.58 5.43 -19.84
CA GLY A 33 7.10 6.35 -20.88
C GLY A 33 6.66 7.72 -20.37
N GLY A 34 7.01 8.08 -19.12
CA GLY A 34 6.60 9.35 -18.52
C GLY A 34 5.19 9.35 -17.94
N GLU A 35 4.59 8.17 -17.79
CA GLU A 35 3.27 8.01 -17.20
C GLU A 35 3.23 8.47 -15.74
N THR A 36 2.05 8.89 -15.28
CA THR A 36 1.82 9.19 -13.86
C THR A 36 0.91 8.12 -13.27
N VAL A 37 1.40 7.46 -12.23
CA VAL A 37 0.67 6.40 -11.53
C VAL A 37 0.23 6.89 -10.16
N ALA A 38 -0.82 6.30 -9.60
CA ALA A 38 -1.19 6.51 -8.21
C ALA A 38 -0.63 5.38 -7.35
N VAL A 39 -0.02 5.74 -6.22
CA VAL A 39 0.42 4.80 -5.20
C VAL A 39 -0.45 4.98 -3.97
N ARG A 40 -1.10 3.91 -3.52
CA ARG A 40 -1.98 3.92 -2.35
C ARG A 40 -1.26 3.32 -1.13
N GLU A 41 -1.63 3.76 0.07
CA GLU A 41 -1.19 3.08 1.29
C GLU A 41 -1.64 1.60 1.31
N PRO A 42 -0.83 0.66 1.83
CA PRO A 42 -1.24 -0.73 2.00
C PRO A 42 -2.38 -0.87 3.00
N LEU A 43 -3.37 -1.69 2.67
CA LEU A 43 -4.39 -2.15 3.61
C LEU A 43 -3.85 -3.26 4.52
N LEU A 44 -4.62 -3.61 5.55
CA LEU A 44 -4.32 -4.77 6.40
C LEU A 44 -4.18 -6.06 5.57
N GLU A 45 -5.07 -6.26 4.59
CA GLU A 45 -5.01 -7.43 3.70
C GLU A 45 -3.81 -7.38 2.75
N ASP A 46 -3.39 -6.19 2.31
CA ASP A 46 -2.20 -6.01 1.46
C ASP A 46 -0.93 -6.37 2.23
N ARG A 47 -0.88 -5.97 3.51
CA ARG A 47 0.20 -6.33 4.42
C ARG A 47 0.27 -7.83 4.67
N ALA A 48 -0.89 -8.48 4.88
CA ALA A 48 -0.93 -9.94 5.01
C ALA A 48 -0.45 -10.62 3.70
N PHE A 49 -0.96 -10.18 2.55
CA PHE A 49 -0.58 -10.70 1.24
C PHE A 49 0.92 -10.55 0.94
N TRP A 50 1.52 -9.44 1.38
CA TRP A 50 2.95 -9.15 1.28
C TRP A 50 3.80 -10.03 2.20
N LEU A 51 3.47 -10.08 3.50
CA LEU A 51 4.36 -10.65 4.52
C LEU A 51 4.16 -12.14 4.77
N GLU A 52 2.99 -12.70 4.49
CA GLU A 52 2.70 -14.11 4.77
C GLU A 52 3.65 -15.08 4.06
N PRO A 53 3.95 -14.93 2.75
CA PRO A 53 4.92 -15.80 2.09
C PRO A 53 6.32 -15.69 2.68
N LEU A 54 6.74 -14.49 3.12
CA LEU A 54 8.03 -14.32 3.79
C LEU A 54 8.06 -15.04 5.14
N ARG A 55 6.97 -14.95 5.91
CA ARG A 55 6.84 -15.67 7.18
C ARG A 55 6.95 -17.17 6.98
N LEU A 56 6.27 -17.70 5.96
CA LEU A 56 6.30 -19.12 5.60
C LEU A 56 7.68 -19.57 5.12
N ALA A 57 8.31 -18.79 4.22
CA ALA A 57 9.67 -19.02 3.74
C ALA A 57 10.70 -19.03 4.88
N ALA A 58 10.57 -18.09 5.83
CA ALA A 58 11.42 -18.01 7.01
C ALA A 58 11.18 -19.17 8.01
N GLY A 59 10.04 -19.86 7.93
CA GLY A 59 9.61 -20.85 8.92
C GLY A 59 9.35 -20.23 10.30
N VAL A 60 8.84 -18.99 10.34
CA VAL A 60 8.49 -18.29 11.58
C VAL A 60 7.15 -18.79 12.09
N GLU A 61 7.12 -19.28 13.31
CA GLU A 61 5.97 -19.91 13.95
C GLU A 61 5.35 -18.98 15.02
N PRO A 62 4.04 -19.10 15.28
CA PRO A 62 3.43 -18.44 16.43
C PRO A 62 4.13 -18.86 17.72
N GLY A 63 4.70 -17.89 18.44
CA GLY A 63 5.43 -18.11 19.69
C GLY A 63 6.95 -18.01 19.60
N ASP A 64 7.52 -17.87 18.40
CA ASP A 64 8.91 -17.42 18.26
C ASP A 64 9.07 -16.04 18.90
N ASP A 65 10.11 -15.85 19.71
CA ASP A 65 10.50 -14.52 20.18
C ASP A 65 11.11 -13.69 19.04
N GLU A 66 11.28 -12.38 19.27
CA GLU A 66 11.77 -11.45 18.25
C GLU A 66 13.16 -11.84 17.72
N ALA A 67 14.07 -12.29 18.60
CA ALA A 67 15.43 -12.68 18.22
C ALA A 67 15.43 -13.92 17.32
N THR A 68 14.60 -14.91 17.65
CA THR A 68 14.42 -16.14 16.88
C THR A 68 13.78 -15.83 15.53
N ALA A 69 12.72 -15.03 15.51
CA ALA A 69 12.08 -14.60 14.28
C ALA A 69 13.04 -13.84 13.37
N ARG A 70 13.83 -12.91 13.93
CA ARG A 70 14.86 -12.15 13.19
C ARG A 70 15.92 -13.06 12.59
N ALA A 71 16.41 -14.04 13.34
CA ALA A 71 17.39 -15.01 12.86
C ALA A 71 16.82 -15.91 11.74
N LYS A 72 15.53 -16.22 11.79
CA LYS A 72 14.83 -16.97 10.72
C LYS A 72 14.66 -16.13 9.45
N TYR A 73 14.19 -14.88 9.58
CA TYR A 73 14.06 -13.97 8.44
C TYR A 73 15.41 -13.68 7.74
N ALA A 74 16.51 -13.65 8.49
CA ALA A 74 17.85 -13.46 7.91
C ALA A 74 18.30 -14.58 6.95
N ARG A 75 17.61 -15.73 6.93
CA ARG A 75 17.89 -16.87 6.04
C ARG A 75 17.05 -16.86 4.76
N VAL A 76 16.06 -15.97 4.68
CA VAL A 76 15.18 -15.83 3.51
C VAL A 76 16.01 -15.34 2.33
N SER A 77 15.81 -15.94 1.18
CA SER A 77 16.55 -15.64 -0.03
C SER A 77 16.18 -14.26 -0.60
N ALA A 78 17.09 -13.68 -1.38
CA ALA A 78 16.82 -12.44 -2.10
C ALA A 78 15.63 -12.57 -3.07
N GLU A 79 15.41 -13.75 -3.65
CA GLU A 79 14.28 -14.00 -4.55
C GLU A 79 12.93 -14.01 -3.81
N GLU A 80 12.88 -14.56 -2.59
CA GLU A 80 11.68 -14.51 -1.75
C GLU A 80 11.36 -13.07 -1.32
N HIS A 81 12.38 -12.29 -0.96
CA HIS A 81 12.21 -10.86 -0.68
C HIS A 81 11.69 -10.09 -1.90
N LYS A 82 12.25 -10.34 -3.08
CA LYS A 82 11.82 -9.73 -4.34
C LYS A 82 10.38 -10.07 -4.67
N LEU A 83 10.00 -11.35 -4.55
CA LEU A 83 8.63 -11.80 -4.77
C LEU A 83 7.66 -11.14 -3.78
N ALA A 84 8.02 -11.03 -2.52
CA ALA A 84 7.20 -10.35 -1.52
C ALA A 84 6.99 -8.87 -1.87
N SER A 85 8.05 -8.15 -2.27
CA SER A 85 7.91 -6.76 -2.72
C SER A 85 7.04 -6.63 -3.97
N ALA A 86 7.17 -7.55 -4.94
CA ALA A 86 6.30 -7.60 -6.12
C ALA A 86 4.82 -7.86 -5.74
N ARG A 87 4.58 -8.69 -4.72
CA ARG A 87 3.23 -8.93 -4.19
C ARG A 87 2.61 -7.68 -3.56
N LEU A 88 3.40 -6.88 -2.85
CA LEU A 88 2.91 -5.59 -2.37
C LEU A 88 2.66 -4.64 -3.55
N PHE A 89 3.60 -4.56 -4.49
CA PHE A 89 3.55 -3.71 -5.66
C PHE A 89 2.23 -3.85 -6.45
N VAL A 90 1.82 -5.08 -6.78
CA VAL A 90 0.59 -5.33 -7.57
C VAL A 90 -0.68 -4.84 -6.89
N ARG A 91 -0.65 -4.67 -5.56
CA ARG A 91 -1.81 -4.22 -4.78
C ARG A 91 -1.88 -2.70 -4.55
N VAL A 92 -0.74 -2.01 -4.65
CA VAL A 92 -0.62 -0.59 -4.29
C VAL A 92 -0.46 0.33 -5.50
N LEU A 93 -0.14 -0.21 -6.67
CA LEU A 93 -0.05 0.54 -7.92
C LEU A 93 -1.41 0.65 -8.61
N TYR A 94 -1.84 1.89 -8.87
CA TYR A 94 -3.07 2.20 -9.57
C TYR A 94 -2.80 3.07 -10.80
N VAL A 95 -3.56 2.82 -11.86
CA VAL A 95 -3.55 3.61 -13.10
C VAL A 95 -4.93 4.18 -13.36
N GLU A 96 -4.97 5.30 -14.09
CA GLU A 96 -6.21 5.89 -14.55
C GLU A 96 -6.66 5.21 -15.84
N THR A 97 -7.94 4.88 -15.92
CA THR A 97 -8.55 4.24 -17.08
C THR A 97 -9.85 4.93 -17.43
N SER A 98 -10.45 4.61 -18.58
CA SER A 98 -11.77 5.14 -18.94
C SER A 98 -12.87 4.78 -17.94
N ALA A 99 -12.66 3.75 -17.11
CA ALA A 99 -13.57 3.33 -16.04
C ALA A 99 -13.21 3.93 -14.67
N GLY A 100 -12.18 4.78 -14.60
CA GLY A 100 -11.62 5.33 -13.36
C GLY A 100 -10.33 4.64 -12.93
N TRP A 101 -9.88 4.98 -11.72
CA TRP A 101 -8.69 4.41 -11.10
C TRP A 101 -8.90 2.93 -10.77
N ARG A 102 -7.94 2.09 -11.12
CA ARG A 102 -7.93 0.66 -10.80
C ARG A 102 -6.50 0.17 -10.59
N ARG A 103 -6.35 -1.00 -9.96
CA ARG A 103 -5.05 -1.67 -9.91
C ARG A 103 -4.61 -1.98 -11.34
N GLU A 104 -3.32 -1.81 -11.59
CA GLU A 104 -2.74 -2.19 -12.89
C GLU A 104 -2.63 -3.71 -13.01
N PHE A 105 -2.35 -4.39 -11.89
CA PHE A 105 -2.12 -5.83 -11.82
C PHE A 105 -3.10 -6.51 -10.89
N GLU A 106 -3.35 -7.79 -11.16
CA GLU A 106 -4.00 -8.72 -10.27
C GLU A 106 -2.98 -9.48 -9.40
N ASP A 107 -3.47 -10.05 -8.30
CA ASP A 107 -2.63 -10.76 -7.31
C ASP A 107 -1.80 -11.91 -7.94
N GLY A 108 -2.34 -12.58 -8.96
CA GLY A 108 -1.71 -13.70 -9.65
C GLY A 108 -0.50 -13.31 -10.50
N GLU A 109 -0.35 -12.03 -10.84
CA GLU A 109 0.70 -11.51 -11.72
C GLU A 109 1.97 -11.14 -10.94
N ALA A 110 1.98 -11.26 -9.61
CA ALA A 110 3.13 -10.92 -8.78
C ALA A 110 4.41 -11.67 -9.16
N THR A 111 4.31 -12.91 -9.67
CA THR A 111 5.47 -13.69 -10.12
C THR A 111 6.08 -13.10 -11.40
N GLU A 112 5.25 -12.64 -12.33
CA GLU A 112 5.70 -11.98 -13.55
C GLU A 112 6.38 -10.64 -13.21
N VAL A 113 5.75 -9.85 -12.34
CA VAL A 113 6.34 -8.61 -11.83
C VAL A 113 7.67 -8.86 -11.11
N ALA A 114 7.77 -9.93 -10.31
CA ALA A 114 9.01 -10.30 -9.63
C ALA A 114 10.16 -10.60 -10.63
N SER A 115 9.85 -11.15 -11.79
CA SER A 115 10.85 -11.46 -12.83
C SER A 115 11.45 -10.21 -13.49
N ALA A 116 10.69 -9.11 -13.54
CA ALA A 116 11.10 -7.81 -14.10
C ALA A 116 11.48 -6.78 -13.01
N TYR A 117 11.49 -7.18 -11.74
CA TYR A 117 11.58 -6.28 -10.60
C TYR A 117 12.90 -5.50 -10.58
N GLY A 118 12.82 -4.22 -10.20
CA GLY A 118 13.96 -3.31 -10.19
C GLY A 118 13.63 -1.96 -9.55
N ALA A 119 14.54 -0.99 -9.67
CA ALA A 119 14.50 0.26 -8.92
C ALA A 119 13.19 1.07 -9.08
N ALA A 120 12.58 1.07 -10.27
CA ALA A 120 11.28 1.72 -10.50
C ALA A 120 10.16 1.09 -9.65
N HIS A 121 10.16 -0.25 -9.51
CA HIS A 121 9.22 -0.99 -8.69
C HIS A 121 9.45 -0.71 -7.20
N ASP A 122 10.72 -0.69 -6.77
CA ASP A 122 11.09 -0.35 -5.39
C ASP A 122 10.64 1.05 -4.99
N ARG A 123 10.66 2.02 -5.91
CA ARG A 123 10.17 3.37 -5.65
C ARG A 123 8.68 3.35 -5.27
N ILE A 124 7.87 2.56 -5.98
CA ILE A 124 6.44 2.40 -5.69
C ILE A 124 6.22 1.71 -4.35
N VAL A 125 6.91 0.58 -4.10
CA VAL A 125 6.80 -0.17 -2.85
C VAL A 125 7.19 0.69 -1.64
N ASN A 126 8.29 1.43 -1.74
CA ASN A 126 8.74 2.32 -0.67
C ASN A 126 7.76 3.45 -0.41
N LYS A 127 7.18 4.04 -1.46
CA LYS A 127 6.16 5.07 -1.34
C LYS A 127 4.91 4.53 -0.64
N ALA A 128 4.45 3.33 -0.99
CA ALA A 128 3.31 2.71 -0.33
C ALA A 128 3.60 2.47 1.17
N ILE A 129 4.76 1.92 1.50
CA ILE A 129 5.19 1.68 2.89
C ILE A 129 5.26 2.97 3.70
N GLU A 130 5.77 4.06 3.11
CA GLU A 130 5.79 5.39 3.70
C GLU A 130 4.37 5.90 3.98
N LEU A 131 3.48 5.84 2.97
CA LEU A 131 2.09 6.24 3.10
C LEU A 131 1.36 5.46 4.20
N GLY A 132 1.62 4.16 4.34
CA GLY A 132 1.03 3.30 5.37
C GLY A 132 1.66 3.45 6.77
N ASN A 133 2.66 4.33 6.94
CA ASN A 133 3.45 4.47 8.16
C ASN A 133 4.05 3.14 8.66
N LEU A 134 4.36 2.21 7.75
CA LEU A 134 4.82 0.86 8.13
C LEU A 134 6.31 0.81 8.52
N LYS A 135 7.01 1.94 8.43
CA LYS A 135 8.40 2.13 8.90
C LYS A 135 8.49 2.73 10.31
N ALA A 136 7.39 3.20 10.89
CA ALA A 136 7.42 3.78 12.22
C ALA A 136 7.53 2.69 13.28
N ASP A 137 8.58 2.78 14.10
CA ASP A 137 8.65 2.05 15.37
C ASP A 137 7.46 2.50 16.25
N ALA A 138 6.78 1.54 16.87
CA ALA A 138 5.57 1.76 17.67
C ALA A 138 5.75 2.74 18.84
N GLU A 139 6.98 3.15 19.15
CA GLU A 139 7.31 4.13 20.19
C GLU A 139 6.99 5.60 19.80
N ASP A 140 6.90 5.94 18.51
CA ASP A 140 6.68 7.34 18.08
C ASP A 140 5.19 7.74 18.08
N ASP A 141 4.28 6.83 17.78
CA ASP A 141 2.85 7.12 17.75
C ASP A 141 2.22 7.23 19.16
N GLY A 142 2.89 6.73 20.20
CA GLY A 142 2.49 6.92 21.61
C GLY A 142 2.77 8.33 22.16
N LYS A 143 3.53 9.17 21.44
CA LYS A 143 3.90 10.54 21.85
C LYS A 143 3.07 11.64 21.22
N LYS A 144 2.20 11.34 20.26
CA LYS A 144 1.26 12.33 19.74
C LYS A 144 0.13 12.48 20.76
N PRO A 145 -0.07 13.66 21.37
CA PRO A 145 -1.21 13.86 22.25
C PRO A 145 -2.46 13.57 21.44
N SER A 146 -3.19 12.54 21.86
CA SER A 146 -4.52 12.21 21.36
C SER A 146 -5.33 13.50 21.37
N ALA A 147 -5.75 13.95 20.18
CA ALA A 147 -6.43 15.22 20.02
C ALA A 147 -7.55 15.33 21.06
N GLU A 148 -7.41 16.30 21.98
CA GLU A 148 -8.42 16.61 22.97
C GLU A 148 -9.75 16.78 22.25
N THR A 149 -10.74 15.95 22.60
CA THR A 149 -12.13 16.21 22.22
C THR A 149 -12.52 17.58 22.73
N PRO A 150 -12.96 18.52 21.88
CA PRO A 150 -13.47 19.79 22.36
C PRO A 150 -14.69 19.50 23.23
N ILE A 151 -14.57 19.79 24.53
CA ILE A 151 -15.71 19.93 25.42
C ILE A 151 -16.55 21.07 24.86
N SER A 152 -17.66 20.70 24.23
CA SER A 152 -18.70 21.60 23.78
C SER A 152 -19.48 22.08 25.00
N ASP A 153 -19.00 23.12 25.67
CA ASP A 153 -19.81 23.83 26.66
C ASP A 153 -20.97 24.51 25.94
N SER A 154 -22.17 24.01 26.20
CA SER A 154 -23.43 24.61 25.79
C SER A 154 -24.01 25.39 26.98
N ASN A 155 -24.26 26.69 26.72
CA ASN A 155 -24.98 27.69 27.52
C ASN A 155 -24.32 28.27 28.77
#